data_AF-A0A4Q5Y544-F1
#
_entry.id   AF-A0A4Q5Y544-F1
#
_cell.length_a   1.000
_cell.length_b   1.000
_cell.length_c   1.000
_cell.angle_alpha   90.00
_cell.angle_beta   90.00
_cell.angle_gamma   90.00
#
_symmetry.space_group_name_H-M   'P 1'
#
loop_
_entity.id
_entity.type
_entity.pdbx_description
1 polymer ?
#
loop_
_entity_poly.entity_id
_entity_poly.type
_entity_poly.pdbx_seq_one_letter_code
_entity_poly.pdbx_strand_id
1 'polypeptide(L)'
;MKHTDDPVSMSDNTSVPAKGSRCIAFSLLLFIISGNFVFATASRTSLTNAIAQKMVTISSKASGKGYNNKGLSLNIENTTRKALEITIDPALIFRPDDTSYQDLILAGRVTTTIEAGKSRSLELQSYCGKSYARAPSGKLNFIFSKQADSNMIKTLDFV
;
A
#
# COMPACT_ATOMS: atom_id res chain seq x y z
N MET A 1 49.90 39.41 23.61
CA MET A 1 49.35 40.48 24.46
C MET A 1 47.88 40.14 24.63
N LYS A 2 47.31 39.66 25.74
CA LYS A 2 47.60 39.47 27.17
C LYS A 2 46.77 38.20 27.54
N HIS A 3 47.27 37.27 28.37
CA HIS A 3 46.97 37.18 29.81
C HIS A 3 45.48 36.83 30.07
N THR A 4 45.06 35.83 30.85
CA THR A 4 45.70 35.18 32.01
C THR A 4 44.86 33.96 32.39
N ASP A 5 45.54 32.98 32.99
CA ASP A 5 45.02 31.90 33.81
C ASP A 5 44.20 32.41 35.02
N ASP A 6 43.22 31.64 35.50
CA ASP A 6 43.36 30.88 36.75
C ASP A 6 42.06 30.18 37.23
N PRO A 7 42.18 29.05 37.95
CA PRO A 7 41.08 28.27 38.51
C PRO A 7 40.80 28.64 39.99
N VAL A 8 39.56 28.43 40.46
CA VAL A 8 39.24 28.43 41.90
C VAL A 8 38.40 27.22 42.25
N SER A 9 39.02 26.30 42.98
CA SER A 9 38.39 25.28 43.79
C SER A 9 37.72 25.91 45.01
N MET A 10 36.50 25.51 45.33
CA MET A 10 35.97 25.67 46.68
C MET A 10 35.18 24.42 47.06
N SER A 11 35.77 23.67 47.99
CA SER A 11 35.12 22.62 48.75
C SER A 11 34.06 23.23 49.66
N ASP A 12 32.90 22.58 49.79
CA ASP A 12 32.25 22.58 51.09
C ASP A 12 31.50 21.28 51.36
N ASN A 13 31.93 20.65 52.45
CA ASN A 13 31.31 19.50 53.09
C ASN A 13 30.18 20.00 53.98
N THR A 14 28.95 19.56 53.74
CA THR A 14 27.98 19.42 54.84
C THR A 14 27.16 18.14 54.66
N SER A 15 27.44 17.19 55.55
CA SER A 15 26.62 16.05 55.90
C SER A 15 25.38 16.50 56.68
N VAL A 16 24.28 15.73 56.60
CA VAL A 16 23.32 15.38 57.68
C VAL A 16 22.15 14.59 57.05
N PRO A 17 21.54 13.63 57.79
CA PRO A 17 20.89 12.45 57.22
C PRO A 17 19.37 12.56 57.15
N ALA A 18 18.74 11.84 56.22
CA ALA A 18 17.34 11.46 56.37
C ALA A 18 17.03 10.15 55.63
N LYS A 19 16.90 9.11 56.45
CA LYS A 19 16.26 7.83 56.15
C LYS A 19 14.85 8.13 55.64
N GLY A 20 14.60 7.94 54.34
CA GLY A 20 13.36 8.41 53.70
C GLY A 20 12.96 7.60 52.47
N SER A 21 12.69 6.31 52.68
CA SER A 21 11.65 5.51 51.99
C SER A 21 11.16 6.03 50.62
N ARG A 22 11.99 6.00 49.57
CA ARG A 22 11.58 6.29 48.19
C ARG A 22 12.36 5.48 47.15
N CYS A 23 12.44 4.16 47.30
CA CYS A 23 12.94 3.25 46.26
C CYS A 23 11.84 2.65 45.36
N ILE A 24 10.57 3.01 45.56
CA ILE A 24 9.46 2.36 44.83
C ILE A 24 9.07 3.12 43.54
N ALA A 25 9.49 4.38 43.37
CA ALA A 25 9.06 5.20 42.24
C ALA A 25 9.80 4.93 40.91
N PHE A 26 10.99 4.33 40.93
CA PHE A 26 11.75 4.06 39.70
C PHE A 26 11.39 2.72 39.02
N SER A 27 10.84 1.76 39.77
CA SER A 27 10.35 0.48 39.18
C SER A 27 8.99 0.61 38.48
N LEU A 28 8.19 1.64 38.79
CA LEU A 28 6.90 1.86 38.12
C LEU A 28 7.07 2.53 36.74
N LEU A 29 8.18 3.24 36.51
CA LEU A 29 8.44 3.95 35.26
C LEU A 29 8.95 3.01 34.15
N LEU A 30 9.64 1.91 34.49
CA LEU A 30 10.12 0.93 33.51
C LEU A 30 8.99 0.03 32.95
N PHE A 31 7.88 -0.11 33.68
CA PHE A 31 6.74 -0.95 33.27
C PHE A 31 5.79 -0.25 32.28
N ILE A 32 5.95 1.06 32.07
CA ILE A 32 5.14 1.83 31.11
C ILE A 32 5.78 1.81 29.70
N ILE A 33 7.07 1.47 29.59
CA ILE A 33 7.81 1.48 28.31
C ILE A 33 7.66 0.15 27.55
N SER A 34 7.11 -0.90 28.15
CA SER A 34 6.58 -2.08 27.44
C SER A 34 5.23 -1.78 26.77
N GLY A 35 5.11 -0.59 26.16
CA GLY A 35 3.99 -0.22 25.31
C GLY A 35 3.91 -1.22 24.15
N ASN A 36 2.79 -1.93 24.09
CA ASN A 36 2.50 -2.94 23.09
C ASN A 36 2.81 -2.45 21.67
N PHE A 37 3.95 -2.88 21.13
CA PHE A 37 4.21 -2.81 19.69
C PHE A 37 3.25 -3.77 19.01
N VAL A 38 2.03 -3.29 18.71
CA VAL A 38 1.12 -4.00 17.82
C VAL A 38 1.72 -3.89 16.43
N PHE A 39 2.50 -4.90 16.05
CA PHE A 39 2.91 -5.09 14.66
C PHE A 39 1.64 -5.28 13.84
N ALA A 40 1.24 -4.23 13.13
CA ALA A 40 0.12 -4.27 12.22
C ALA A 40 0.49 -5.12 10.99
N THR A 41 0.22 -6.43 11.07
CA THR A 41 0.38 -7.33 9.92
C THR A 41 -0.60 -6.92 8.83
N ALA A 42 -0.08 -6.65 7.63
CA ALA A 42 -0.91 -6.40 6.46
C ALA A 42 -1.75 -7.64 6.14
N SER A 43 -3.05 -7.44 5.93
CA SER A 43 -3.94 -8.54 5.52
C SER A 43 -3.72 -8.83 4.04
N ARG A 44 -3.40 -10.08 3.71
CA ARG A 44 -3.19 -10.53 2.34
C ARG A 44 -4.51 -10.91 1.68
N THR A 45 -4.76 -10.40 0.49
CA THR A 45 -5.97 -10.72 -0.28
C THR A 45 -5.74 -10.53 -1.78
N SER A 46 -6.58 -11.13 -2.62
CA SER A 46 -6.60 -10.82 -4.04
C SER A 46 -7.46 -9.58 -4.33
N LEU A 47 -7.22 -8.89 -5.44
CA LEU A 47 -8.02 -7.73 -5.84
C LEU A 47 -9.49 -8.12 -6.02
N THR A 48 -9.74 -9.28 -6.64
CA THR A 48 -11.08 -9.84 -6.85
C THR A 48 -11.83 -10.06 -5.53
N ASN A 49 -11.18 -10.67 -4.54
CA ASN A 49 -11.75 -10.87 -3.21
C ASN A 49 -11.92 -9.55 -2.44
N ALA A 50 -10.97 -8.62 -2.57
CA ALA A 50 -11.04 -7.31 -1.92
C ALA A 50 -12.23 -6.47 -2.43
N ILE A 51 -12.52 -6.51 -3.73
CA ILE A 51 -13.69 -5.86 -4.32
C ILE A 51 -14.98 -6.53 -3.81
N ALA A 52 -15.05 -7.87 -3.83
CA ALA A 52 -16.22 -8.62 -3.39
C ALA A 52 -16.57 -8.35 -1.91
N GLN A 53 -15.55 -8.20 -1.06
CA GLN A 53 -15.70 -7.90 0.36
C GLN A 53 -15.79 -6.39 0.68
N LYS A 54 -15.80 -5.53 -0.35
CA LYS A 54 -15.82 -4.05 -0.21
C LYS A 54 -14.66 -3.50 0.63
N MET A 55 -13.52 -4.20 0.66
CA MET A 55 -12.30 -3.75 1.32
C MET A 55 -11.55 -2.69 0.50
N VAL A 56 -11.86 -2.61 -0.80
CA VAL A 56 -11.32 -1.59 -1.68
C VAL A 56 -12.38 -1.00 -2.60
N THR A 57 -12.16 0.24 -3.00
CA THR A 57 -12.79 0.88 -4.15
C THR A 57 -11.76 1.00 -5.27
N ILE A 58 -12.19 0.79 -6.51
CA ILE A 58 -11.30 0.90 -7.67
C ILE A 58 -11.84 1.90 -8.69
N SER A 59 -10.93 2.56 -9.37
CA SER A 59 -11.21 3.31 -10.59
C SER A 59 -10.12 3.02 -11.61
N SER A 60 -10.52 2.84 -12.86
CA SER A 60 -9.58 2.53 -13.93
C SER A 60 -9.83 3.35 -15.18
N LYS A 61 -8.73 3.73 -15.83
CA LYS A 61 -8.74 4.51 -17.06
C LYS A 61 -7.66 3.99 -18.02
N ALA A 62 -7.81 4.28 -19.30
CA ALA A 62 -6.71 4.14 -20.25
C ALA A 62 -5.53 4.99 -19.76
N SER A 63 -4.33 4.42 -19.76
CA SER A 63 -3.10 5.14 -19.40
C SER A 63 -2.61 6.07 -20.52
N GLY A 64 -3.20 5.95 -21.72
CA GLY A 64 -2.72 6.63 -22.93
C GLY A 64 -1.51 5.95 -23.57
N LYS A 65 -1.01 4.83 -23.01
CA LYS A 65 0.10 4.05 -23.56
C LYS A 65 -0.43 3.00 -24.56
N GLY A 66 0.38 2.68 -25.58
CA GLY A 66 -0.01 1.79 -26.68
C GLY A 66 -0.30 0.33 -26.28
N TYR A 67 -0.81 -0.44 -27.25
CA TYR A 67 -1.54 -1.72 -27.06
C TYR A 67 -0.74 -2.93 -26.51
N ASN A 68 0.54 -2.77 -26.20
CA ASN A 68 1.41 -3.79 -25.59
C ASN A 68 2.24 -3.21 -24.43
N ASN A 69 1.79 -2.10 -23.84
CA ASN A 69 2.41 -1.48 -22.68
C ASN A 69 1.47 -1.53 -21.48
N LYS A 70 1.81 -0.78 -20.44
CA LYS A 70 0.97 -0.56 -19.27
C LYS A 70 -0.28 0.27 -19.60
N GLY A 71 -1.18 -0.29 -20.41
CA GLY A 71 -2.33 0.37 -21.04
C GLY A 71 -3.48 0.72 -20.09
N LEU A 72 -3.50 0.11 -18.91
CA LEU A 72 -4.48 0.40 -17.86
C LEU A 72 -3.82 1.14 -16.69
N SER A 73 -4.37 2.29 -16.32
CA SER A 73 -4.09 2.94 -15.04
C SER A 73 -5.19 2.55 -14.06
N LEU A 74 -4.82 1.83 -13.00
CA LEU A 74 -5.71 1.37 -11.94
C LEU A 74 -5.39 2.16 -10.67
N ASN A 75 -6.39 2.81 -10.09
CA ASN A 75 -6.31 3.38 -8.75
C ASN A 75 -7.13 2.51 -7.79
N ILE A 76 -6.48 2.07 -6.72
CA ILE A 76 -7.07 1.22 -5.68
C ILE A 76 -7.05 2.02 -4.39
N GLU A 77 -8.18 2.17 -3.74
CA GLU A 77 -8.31 2.80 -2.43
C GLU A 77 -8.68 1.75 -1.39
N ASN A 78 -7.88 1.67 -0.32
CA ASN A 78 -8.14 0.80 0.81
C ASN A 78 -9.12 1.47 1.77
N THR A 79 -10.33 0.92 1.87
CA THR A 79 -11.42 1.46 2.71
C THR A 79 -11.38 0.91 4.13
N THR A 80 -10.43 0.03 4.45
CA THR A 80 -10.31 -0.62 5.76
C THR A 80 -9.42 0.17 6.72
N ARG A 81 -9.42 -0.25 7.99
CA ARG A 81 -8.56 0.31 9.05
C ARG A 81 -7.20 -0.39 9.18
N LYS A 82 -6.87 -1.32 8.28
CA LYS A 82 -5.62 -2.09 8.28
C LYS A 82 -4.91 -1.93 6.95
N ALA A 83 -3.59 -2.08 6.93
CA ALA A 83 -2.86 -2.21 5.68
C ALA A 83 -3.29 -3.48 4.94
N LEU A 84 -3.41 -3.41 3.62
CA LEU A 84 -3.72 -4.54 2.76
C LEU A 84 -2.53 -4.83 1.84
N GLU A 85 -2.12 -6.09 1.78
CA GLU A 85 -1.24 -6.61 0.73
C GLU A 85 -2.14 -7.25 -0.33
N ILE A 86 -2.31 -6.54 -1.45
CA ILE A 86 -3.24 -6.90 -2.52
C ILE A 86 -2.47 -7.53 -3.68
N THR A 87 -2.88 -8.74 -4.02
CA THR A 87 -2.46 -9.42 -5.26
C THR A 87 -3.46 -9.10 -6.37
N ILE A 88 -2.99 -8.46 -7.43
CA ILE A 88 -3.73 -8.25 -8.66
C ILE A 88 -3.53 -9.50 -9.50
N ASP A 89 -4.61 -10.28 -9.63
CA ASP A 89 -4.58 -11.52 -10.38
C ASP A 89 -4.40 -11.26 -11.89
N PRO A 90 -3.80 -12.19 -12.64
CA PRO A 90 -3.77 -12.12 -14.09
C PRO A 90 -5.17 -12.35 -14.68
N ALA A 91 -5.32 -11.99 -15.96
CA ALA A 91 -6.52 -12.22 -16.75
C ALA A 91 -7.80 -11.54 -16.21
N LEU A 92 -7.66 -10.44 -15.46
CA LEU A 92 -8.77 -9.58 -15.10
C LEU A 92 -9.21 -8.77 -16.32
N ILE A 93 -10.51 -8.83 -16.63
CA ILE A 93 -11.13 -8.16 -17.77
C ILE A 93 -11.77 -6.86 -17.30
N PHE A 94 -11.35 -5.78 -17.93
CA PHE A 94 -11.84 -4.43 -17.75
C PHE A 94 -12.59 -4.01 -19.00
N ARG A 95 -13.86 -3.65 -18.85
CA ARG A 95 -14.72 -3.20 -19.97
C ARG A 95 -14.75 -1.69 -20.03
N PRO A 96 -14.63 -1.08 -21.22
CA PRO A 96 -14.81 0.35 -21.36
C PRO A 96 -16.28 0.74 -21.16
N ASP A 97 -16.51 1.97 -20.70
CA ASP A 97 -17.87 2.55 -20.65
C ASP A 97 -18.48 2.69 -22.06
N ASP A 98 -17.64 2.98 -23.07
CA ASP A 98 -18.01 2.96 -24.49
C ASP A 98 -17.67 1.61 -25.12
N THR A 99 -18.71 0.82 -25.42
CA THR A 99 -18.58 -0.54 -25.94
C THR A 99 -18.06 -0.63 -27.38
N SER A 100 -17.85 0.50 -28.08
CA SER A 100 -17.17 0.54 -29.38
C SER A 100 -15.66 0.28 -29.26
N TYR A 101 -15.12 0.34 -28.04
CA TYR A 101 -13.72 0.09 -27.72
C TYR A 101 -13.49 -1.34 -27.20
N GLN A 102 -12.24 -1.79 -27.30
CA GLN A 102 -11.83 -3.12 -26.83
C GLN A 102 -11.83 -3.23 -25.31
N ASP A 103 -12.15 -4.42 -24.81
CA ASP A 103 -11.88 -4.80 -23.42
C ASP A 103 -10.36 -4.86 -23.19
N LEU A 104 -9.93 -4.52 -21.99
CA LEU A 104 -8.55 -4.66 -21.54
C LEU A 104 -8.41 -5.85 -20.61
N ILE A 105 -7.45 -6.73 -20.89
CA ILE A 105 -7.18 -7.95 -20.12
C ILE A 105 -5.81 -7.79 -19.46
N LEU A 106 -5.75 -7.89 -18.14
CA LEU A 106 -4.49 -7.74 -17.41
C LEU A 106 -3.55 -8.92 -17.63
N ALA A 107 -2.27 -8.60 -17.80
CA ALA A 107 -1.18 -9.56 -17.93
C ALA A 107 -0.32 -9.57 -16.67
N GLY A 108 0.17 -10.75 -16.31
CA GLY A 108 1.02 -10.97 -15.16
C GLY A 108 0.30 -10.81 -13.81
N ARG A 109 0.99 -11.21 -12.76
CA ARG A 109 0.58 -11.00 -11.37
C ARG A 109 1.37 -9.85 -10.77
N VAL A 110 0.67 -8.91 -10.12
CA VAL A 110 1.29 -7.77 -9.45
C VAL A 110 0.84 -7.72 -8.00
N THR A 111 1.78 -7.66 -7.07
CA THR A 111 1.47 -7.44 -5.65
C THR A 111 1.75 -5.99 -5.26
N THR A 112 0.89 -5.41 -4.44
CA THR A 112 1.09 -4.07 -3.89
C THR A 112 0.59 -4.00 -2.45
N THR A 113 1.21 -3.17 -1.64
CA THR A 113 0.73 -2.88 -0.29
C THR A 113 0.09 -1.50 -0.26
N ILE A 114 -1.09 -1.40 0.34
CA ILE A 114 -1.84 -0.16 0.49
C ILE A 114 -2.15 0.04 1.98
N GLU A 115 -1.67 1.14 2.55
CA GLU A 115 -1.96 1.53 3.92
C GLU A 115 -3.47 1.76 4.15
N ALA A 116 -3.89 1.70 5.42
CA ALA A 116 -5.27 1.94 5.80
C ALA A 116 -5.76 3.32 5.35
N GLY A 117 -6.91 3.39 4.68
CA GLY A 117 -7.50 4.65 4.21
C GLY A 117 -6.69 5.37 3.12
N LYS A 118 -5.69 4.72 2.51
CA LYS A 118 -4.87 5.31 1.44
C LYS A 118 -5.23 4.73 0.08
N SER A 119 -4.83 5.45 -0.97
CA SER A 119 -4.93 4.99 -2.35
C SER A 119 -3.57 4.75 -2.96
N ARG A 120 -3.51 3.82 -3.93
CA ARG A 120 -2.34 3.53 -4.74
C ARG A 120 -2.75 3.49 -6.21
N SER A 121 -2.04 4.24 -7.04
CA SER A 121 -2.17 4.15 -8.49
C SER A 121 -1.07 3.25 -9.06
N LEU A 122 -1.48 2.35 -9.95
CA LEU A 122 -0.64 1.41 -10.65
C LEU A 122 -0.90 1.53 -12.14
N GLU A 123 0.17 1.39 -12.93
CA GLU A 123 0.05 1.18 -14.36
C GLU A 123 0.30 -0.30 -14.64
N LEU A 124 -0.70 -0.97 -15.20
CA LEU A 124 -0.73 -2.41 -15.38
C LEU A 124 -0.63 -2.77 -16.85
N GLN A 125 0.18 -3.79 -17.14
CA GLN A 125 0.28 -4.38 -18.47
C GLN A 125 -1.08 -4.97 -18.86
N SER A 126 -1.55 -4.64 -20.06
CA SER A 126 -2.86 -5.08 -20.52
C SER A 126 -2.87 -5.37 -22.00
N TYR A 127 -3.64 -6.37 -22.41
CA TYR A 127 -3.88 -6.73 -23.80
C TYR A 127 -5.30 -6.39 -24.24
N CYS A 128 -5.44 -6.18 -25.54
CA CYS A 128 -6.67 -5.94 -26.25
C CYS A 128 -7.47 -7.26 -26.42
N GLY A 129 -8.72 -7.30 -25.93
CA GLY A 129 -9.53 -8.53 -25.91
C GLY A 129 -10.50 -8.73 -27.07
N LYS A 130 -10.64 -7.76 -27.99
CA LYS A 130 -11.68 -7.77 -29.04
C LYS A 130 -11.14 -7.24 -30.37
N SER A 131 -10.62 -8.11 -31.23
CA SER A 131 -9.98 -7.73 -32.50
C SER A 131 -10.83 -6.85 -33.43
N TYR A 132 -12.17 -6.95 -33.37
CA TYR A 132 -13.09 -6.16 -34.20
C TYR A 132 -13.41 -4.76 -33.66
N ALA A 133 -13.06 -4.45 -32.40
CA ALA A 133 -13.39 -3.18 -31.75
C ALA A 133 -12.20 -2.20 -31.76
N ARG A 134 -12.48 -0.91 -31.53
CA ARG A 134 -11.47 0.15 -31.59
C ARG A 134 -10.48 0.02 -30.45
N ALA A 135 -9.18 0.16 -30.76
CA ALA A 135 -8.15 0.19 -29.72
C ALA A 135 -8.45 1.32 -28.71
N PRO A 136 -8.19 1.12 -27.40
CA PRO A 136 -8.43 2.15 -26.40
C PRO A 136 -7.75 3.47 -26.80
N SER A 137 -8.51 4.56 -26.80
CA SER A 137 -8.01 5.89 -27.12
C SER A 137 -8.37 6.90 -26.04
N GLY A 138 -7.47 7.84 -25.74
CA GLY A 138 -7.76 8.98 -24.88
C GLY A 138 -7.97 8.63 -23.40
N LYS A 139 -8.87 9.37 -22.73
CA LYS A 139 -9.22 9.24 -21.29
C LYS A 139 -10.43 8.33 -21.10
N LEU A 140 -10.41 7.14 -21.68
CA LEU A 140 -11.51 6.17 -21.56
C LEU A 140 -11.54 5.56 -20.15
N ASN A 141 -12.71 5.54 -19.52
CA ASN A 141 -12.91 4.86 -18.25
C ASN A 141 -13.18 3.38 -18.49
N PHE A 142 -12.72 2.58 -17.54
CA PHE A 142 -12.91 1.14 -17.54
C PHE A 142 -13.51 0.68 -16.22
N ILE A 143 -14.37 -0.34 -16.31
CA ILE A 143 -15.00 -0.99 -15.17
C ILE A 143 -14.51 -2.44 -15.11
N PHE A 144 -14.11 -2.88 -13.92
CA PHE A 144 -13.80 -4.29 -13.69
C PHE A 144 -15.05 -5.14 -13.97
N SER A 145 -14.94 -6.09 -14.89
CA SER A 145 -16.05 -6.95 -15.26
C SER A 145 -15.98 -8.32 -14.59
N LYS A 146 -14.87 -9.03 -14.79
CA LYS A 146 -14.68 -10.40 -14.30
C LYS A 146 -13.22 -10.82 -14.46
N GLN A 147 -12.86 -11.96 -13.88
CA GLN A 147 -11.68 -12.71 -14.29
C GLN A 147 -12.03 -13.68 -15.42
N ALA A 148 -11.08 -13.95 -16.30
CA ALA A 148 -11.25 -14.95 -17.35
C ALA A 148 -11.18 -16.40 -16.84
N ASP A 149 -11.31 -17.35 -17.76
CA ASP A 149 -11.18 -18.78 -17.46
C ASP A 149 -9.76 -19.19 -17.06
N SER A 150 -9.66 -20.42 -16.54
CA SER A 150 -8.42 -20.97 -16.01
C SER A 150 -7.31 -21.13 -17.04
N ASN A 151 -7.63 -21.33 -18.32
CA ASN A 151 -6.62 -21.42 -19.36
C ASN A 151 -5.99 -20.05 -19.62
N MET A 152 -6.82 -19.00 -19.75
CA MET A 152 -6.31 -17.65 -19.93
C MET A 152 -5.55 -17.13 -18.70
N ILE A 153 -6.01 -17.47 -17.48
CA ILE A 153 -5.27 -17.20 -16.24
C ILE A 153 -3.87 -17.80 -16.32
N LYS A 154 -3.74 -19.09 -16.64
CA LYS A 154 -2.44 -19.76 -16.75
C LYS A 154 -1.55 -19.10 -17.80
N THR A 155 -2.08 -18.82 -18.99
CA THR A 155 -1.33 -18.19 -20.07
C THR A 155 -0.79 -16.82 -19.67
N LEU A 156 -1.62 -15.97 -19.06
CA LEU A 156 -1.24 -14.62 -18.68
C LEU A 156 -0.43 -14.55 -17.38
N ASP A 157 -0.34 -15.64 -16.61
CA ASP A 157 0.54 -15.72 -15.44
C ASP A 157 2.02 -15.95 -15.81
N PHE A 158 2.30 -16.45 -17.02
CA PHE A 158 3.67 -16.66 -17.53
C PHE A 158 4.30 -15.43 -18.18
N VAL A 159 3.52 -14.36 -18.36
CA VAL A 159 3.92 -13.10 -19.01
C VAL A 159 4.37 -12.10 -17.95
#